data_AF-A0A9N9TU14-F1
#
_entry.id   AF-A0A9N9TU14-F1
#
_cell.length_a   1.000
_cell.length_b   1.000
_cell.length_c   1.000
_cell.angle_alpha   90.00
_cell.angle_beta   90.00
_cell.angle_gamma   90.00
#
_symmetry.space_group_name_H-M   'P 1'
#
loop_
_entity.id
_entity.type
_entity.pdbx_description
1 polymer ?
#
loop_
_entity_poly.entity_id
_entity_poly.type
_entity_poly.pdbx_seq_one_letter_code
_entity_poly.pdbx_strand_id
1 'polypeptide(L)'
;MSLTGRYRTSILDKPLSKGKGEVSLSCFALLFSEVVQYCQNKSQTVPELQNRLHDLGKRIGVKLIDLYFMRERGGKREIKLLNILLFVKSTLWKALFGKEADKLEHSNDDEKHVLPNGERTDCESIYIRTER
;
A
#
# COMPACT_ATOMS: atom_id res chain seq x y z
N MET A 1 -4.43 -11.93 53.61
CA MET A 1 -4.21 -12.67 52.34
C MET A 1 -4.99 -11.95 51.24
N SER A 2 -4.31 -11.27 50.31
CA SER A 2 -4.97 -10.65 49.15
C SER A 2 -4.28 -11.17 47.89
N LEU A 3 -4.96 -12.10 47.21
CA LEU A 3 -4.58 -12.58 45.89
C LEU A 3 -5.16 -11.60 44.87
N THR A 4 -4.47 -10.49 44.62
CA THR A 4 -4.73 -9.68 43.42
C THR A 4 -4.24 -10.47 42.22
N GLY A 5 -5.12 -11.32 41.68
CA GLY A 5 -4.93 -11.94 40.39
C GLY A 5 -4.71 -10.84 39.37
N ARG A 6 -3.52 -10.81 38.75
CA ARG A 6 -3.28 -10.03 37.53
C ARG A 6 -4.28 -10.55 36.50
N TYR A 7 -5.39 -9.85 36.33
CA TYR A 7 -6.19 -9.96 35.12
C TYR A 7 -5.23 -9.70 33.97
N ARG A 8 -4.84 -10.77 33.27
CA ARG A 8 -4.15 -10.68 32.00
C ARG A 8 -5.13 -9.97 31.08
N THR A 9 -4.97 -8.66 30.90
CA THR A 9 -5.72 -7.88 29.92
C THR A 9 -5.76 -8.68 28.62
N SER A 10 -6.95 -8.93 28.08
CA SER A 10 -7.08 -9.69 26.85
C SER A 10 -6.22 -9.05 25.77
N ILE A 11 -5.64 -9.84 24.87
CA ILE A 11 -4.85 -9.28 23.77
C ILE A 11 -5.69 -8.33 22.90
N LEU A 12 -7.03 -8.48 22.96
CA LEU A 12 -8.01 -7.64 22.31
C LEU A 12 -8.19 -6.27 22.99
N ASP A 13 -7.89 -6.16 24.29
CA ASP A 13 -7.95 -4.90 25.04
C ASP A 13 -6.66 -4.07 24.87
N LYS A 14 -5.62 -4.64 24.25
CA LYS A 14 -4.38 -3.94 23.96
C LYS A 14 -4.52 -3.15 22.65
N PRO A 15 -4.26 -1.83 22.66
CA PRO A 15 -4.19 -1.08 21.42
C PRO A 15 -3.12 -1.70 20.52
N LEU A 16 -3.41 -1.79 19.22
CA LEU A 16 -2.47 -2.33 18.24
C LEU A 16 -1.11 -1.63 18.37
N SER A 17 -0.05 -2.42 18.54
CA SER A 17 1.32 -1.89 18.59
C SER A 17 1.58 -1.01 17.38
N LYS A 18 2.15 0.18 17.60
CA LYS A 18 2.45 1.18 16.55
C LYS A 18 3.53 0.74 15.56
N GLY A 19 3.99 -0.52 15.63
CA GLY A 19 4.79 -1.14 14.58
C GLY A 19 6.17 -0.50 14.38
N LYS A 20 6.77 0.08 15.42
CA LYS A 20 8.14 0.62 15.36
C LYS A 20 9.20 -0.49 15.46
N GLY A 21 9.10 -1.49 14.60
CA GLY A 21 10.22 -2.40 14.34
C GLY A 21 11.09 -1.76 13.27
N GLU A 22 12.20 -1.16 13.68
CA GLU A 22 13.18 -0.65 12.71
C GLU A 22 13.92 -1.84 12.11
N VAL A 23 13.61 -2.15 10.85
CA VAL A 23 14.32 -3.16 10.07
C VAL A 23 15.32 -2.44 9.17
N SER A 24 16.53 -2.97 9.03
CA SER A 24 17.51 -2.43 8.10
C SER A 24 16.94 -2.38 6.68
N LEU A 25 17.09 -1.22 6.02
CA LEU A 25 16.70 -1.03 4.62
C LEU A 25 17.35 -2.07 3.69
N SER A 26 18.59 -2.47 4.01
CA SER A 26 19.31 -3.49 3.26
C SER A 26 18.62 -4.86 3.29
N CYS A 27 17.98 -5.22 4.42
CA CYS A 27 17.23 -6.48 4.52
C CYS A 27 16.01 -6.48 3.58
N PHE A 28 15.29 -5.35 3.51
CA PHE A 28 14.21 -5.18 2.54
C PHE A 28 14.72 -5.22 1.10
N ALA A 29 15.83 -4.54 0.80
CA ALA A 29 16.40 -4.51 -0.55
C ALA A 29 16.81 -5.91 -1.04
N LEU A 30 17.45 -6.71 -0.18
CA LEU A 30 17.83 -8.09 -0.50
C LEU A 30 16.61 -8.99 -0.70
N LEU A 31 15.61 -8.89 0.19
CA LEU A 31 14.35 -9.63 0.05
C LEU A 31 13.65 -9.27 -1.26
N PHE A 32 13.54 -7.97 -1.55
CA PHE A 32 12.87 -7.49 -2.75
C PHE A 32 13.63 -7.90 -4.02
N SER A 33 14.97 -7.88 -4.00
CA SER A 33 15.79 -8.40 -5.09
C SER A 33 15.46 -9.87 -5.40
N GLU A 34 15.35 -10.72 -4.38
CA GLU A 34 14.98 -12.12 -4.60
C GLU A 34 13.54 -12.32 -5.04
N VAL A 35 12.60 -11.48 -4.59
CA VAL A 35 11.22 -11.50 -5.11
C VAL A 35 11.20 -11.18 -6.61
N VAL A 36 11.98 -10.19 -7.05
CA VAL A 36 12.09 -9.85 -8.48
C VAL A 36 12.70 -11.00 -9.26
N GLN A 37 13.80 -11.59 -8.78
CA GLN A 37 14.42 -12.76 -9.42
C GLN A 37 13.47 -13.96 -9.47
N TYR A 38 12.73 -14.24 -8.39
CA TYR A 38 11.72 -15.30 -8.34
C TYR A 38 10.63 -15.09 -9.39
N CYS A 39 10.09 -13.87 -9.49
CA CYS A 39 9.09 -13.55 -10.50
C CYS A 39 9.67 -13.64 -11.91
N GLN A 40 10.91 -13.21 -12.13
CA GLN A 40 11.58 -13.28 -13.42
C GLN A 40 11.79 -14.73 -13.86
N ASN A 41 12.22 -15.62 -12.98
CA ASN A 41 12.40 -17.05 -13.28
C ASN A 41 11.07 -17.77 -13.61
N LYS A 42 9.93 -17.19 -13.20
CA LYS A 42 8.59 -17.71 -13.45
C LYS A 42 7.88 -17.00 -14.60
N SER A 43 8.52 -16.05 -15.27
CA SER A 43 7.94 -15.24 -16.34
C SER A 43 8.81 -15.28 -17.58
N GLN A 44 8.16 -15.31 -18.74
CA GLN A 44 8.86 -15.34 -20.04
C GLN A 44 8.97 -13.96 -20.67
N THR A 45 8.18 -12.99 -20.19
CA THR A 45 8.13 -11.63 -20.73
C THR A 45 8.13 -10.58 -19.63
N VAL A 46 8.56 -9.36 -19.97
CA VAL A 46 8.57 -8.22 -19.04
C VAL A 46 7.15 -7.86 -18.54
N PRO A 47 6.10 -7.83 -19.38
CA PRO A 47 4.74 -7.57 -18.91
C PRO A 47 4.25 -8.62 -17.91
N GLU A 48 4.59 -9.90 -18.12
CA GLU A 48 4.21 -10.96 -17.19
C GLU A 48 4.92 -10.79 -15.84
N LEU A 49 6.21 -10.46 -15.85
CA LEU A 49 6.98 -10.13 -14.64
C LEU A 49 6.33 -8.96 -13.89
N GLN A 50 6.00 -7.88 -14.60
CA GLN A 50 5.33 -6.71 -14.02
C GLN A 50 3.98 -7.06 -13.40
N ASN A 51 3.17 -7.87 -14.08
CA ASN A 51 1.88 -8.31 -13.56
C ASN A 51 2.02 -9.18 -12.30
N ARG A 52 3.00 -10.09 -12.25
CA ARG A 52 3.27 -10.88 -11.05
C ARG A 52 3.71 -10.02 -9.87
N LEU A 53 4.59 -9.05 -10.10
CA LEU A 53 5.00 -8.10 -9.07
C LEU A 53 3.83 -7.21 -8.62
N HIS A 54 2.98 -6.78 -9.56
CA HIS A 54 1.76 -6.04 -9.26
C HIS A 54 0.82 -6.85 -8.35
N ASP A 55 0.59 -8.13 -8.64
CA ASP A 55 -0.29 -8.98 -7.84
C ASP A 55 0.21 -9.18 -6.40
N LEU A 56 1.53 -9.35 -6.24
CA LEU A 56 2.16 -9.42 -4.93
C LEU A 56 2.00 -8.09 -4.17
N GLY A 57 2.30 -6.97 -4.85
CA GLY A 57 2.16 -5.63 -4.30
C GLY A 57 0.71 -5.31 -3.90
N LYS A 58 -0.28 -5.68 -4.71
CA LYS A 58 -1.71 -5.48 -4.44
C LYS A 58 -2.15 -6.17 -3.15
N ARG A 59 -1.73 -7.43 -2.94
CA ARG A 59 -2.05 -8.19 -1.72
C ARG A 59 -1.48 -7.52 -0.46
N ILE A 60 -0.27 -6.99 -0.54
CA ILE A 60 0.38 -6.29 0.58
C ILE A 60 -0.27 -4.92 0.79
N GLY A 61 -0.53 -4.18 -0.29
CA GLY A 61 -1.11 -2.84 -0.28
C GLY A 61 -2.48 -2.79 0.39
N VAL A 62 -3.38 -3.73 0.09
CA VAL A 62 -4.71 -3.80 0.74
C VAL A 62 -4.57 -3.94 2.25
N LYS A 63 -3.72 -4.86 2.72
CA LYS A 63 -3.46 -5.08 4.15
C LYS A 63 -2.82 -3.85 4.82
N LEU A 64 -1.90 -3.20 4.11
CA LEU A 64 -1.19 -2.02 4.62
C LEU A 64 -2.17 -0.85 4.81
N ILE A 65 -3.04 -0.60 3.82
CA ILE A 65 -4.08 0.44 3.88
C ILE A 65 -5.02 0.18 5.07
N ASP A 66 -5.54 -1.04 5.21
CA ASP A 66 -6.44 -1.39 6.31
C ASP A 66 -5.76 -1.22 7.67
N LEU A 67 -4.51 -1.65 7.81
CA LEU A 67 -3.72 -1.47 9.03
C LEU A 67 -3.51 0.01 9.37
N TYR A 68 -3.25 0.87 8.38
CA TYR A 68 -3.08 2.31 8.58
C TYR A 68 -4.38 2.97 9.07
N PHE A 69 -5.52 2.65 8.46
CA PHE A 69 -6.81 3.18 8.90
C PHE A 69 -7.17 2.75 10.32
N MET A 70 -6.88 1.50 10.67
CA MET A 70 -7.15 0.97 12.01
C MET A 70 -6.23 1.58 13.08
N ARG A 71 -4.95 1.82 12.78
CA ARG A 71 -3.98 2.34 13.75
C ARG A 71 -3.99 3.86 13.91
N GLU A 72 -4.12 4.60 12.81
CA GLU A 72 -3.90 6.05 12.79
C GLU A 72 -5.19 6.88 12.69
N ARG A 73 -6.27 6.31 12.11
CA ARG A 73 -7.52 7.04 11.86
C ARG A 73 -8.71 6.52 12.66
N GLY A 74 -8.47 5.73 13.70
CA GLY A 74 -9.52 5.20 14.56
C GLY A 74 -10.58 4.40 13.80
N GLY A 75 -10.19 3.71 12.72
CA GLY A 75 -11.07 2.88 11.91
C GLY A 75 -11.94 3.63 10.89
N LYS A 76 -11.80 4.95 10.73
CA LYS A 76 -12.53 5.72 9.69
C LYS A 76 -11.82 5.62 8.34
N ARG A 77 -12.36 4.81 7.44
CA ARG A 77 -11.87 4.67 6.05
C ARG A 77 -12.30 5.87 5.21
N GLU A 78 -11.36 6.43 4.45
CA GLU A 78 -11.71 7.45 3.44
C GLU A 78 -12.53 6.81 2.32
N ILE A 79 -13.66 7.44 1.99
CA ILE A 79 -14.56 7.03 0.90
C ILE A 79 -14.50 7.97 -0.30
N LYS A 80 -13.85 9.14 -0.14
CA LYS A 80 -13.68 10.13 -1.21
C LYS A 80 -12.39 9.84 -1.97
N LEU A 81 -12.47 9.80 -3.30
CA LEU A 81 -11.34 9.53 -4.20
C LEU A 81 -10.15 10.47 -3.91
N LEU A 82 -10.40 11.77 -3.82
CA LEU A 82 -9.36 12.76 -3.52
C LEU A 82 -8.66 12.50 -2.18
N ASN A 83 -9.43 12.17 -1.13
CA ASN A 83 -8.88 11.93 0.19
C ASN A 83 -8.00 10.68 0.24
N ILE A 84 -8.39 9.60 -0.47
CA ILE A 84 -7.57 8.40 -0.54
C ILE A 84 -6.29 8.64 -1.36
N LEU A 85 -6.37 9.44 -2.43
CA LEU A 85 -5.20 9.82 -3.23
C LEU A 85 -4.21 10.68 -2.43
N LEU A 86 -4.71 11.66 -1.65
CA LEU A 86 -3.88 12.45 -0.74
C LEU A 86 -3.25 11.59 0.36
N PHE A 87 -3.99 10.61 0.89
CA PHE A 87 -3.46 9.65 1.86
C PHE A 87 -2.30 8.83 1.25
N VAL A 88 -2.44 8.37 0.00
CA VAL A 88 -1.38 7.62 -0.67
C VAL A 88 -0.15 8.53 -0.90
N LYS A 89 -0.33 9.75 -1.42
CA LYS A 89 0.75 10.71 -1.68
C LYS A 89 1.56 11.05 -0.42
N SER A 90 0.89 11.28 0.70
CA SER A 90 1.50 11.79 1.93
C SER A 90 1.86 10.64 2.88
N THR A 91 0.88 10.12 3.60
CA THR A 91 1.05 9.14 4.69
C THR A 91 1.68 7.84 4.20
N LEU A 92 1.13 7.24 3.14
CA LEU A 92 1.59 5.93 2.69
C LEU A 92 2.96 6.01 2.01
N TRP A 93 3.19 7.02 1.16
CA TRP A 93 4.47 7.20 0.48
C TRP A 93 5.61 7.47 1.46
N LYS A 94 5.37 8.35 2.44
CA LYS A 94 6.34 8.67 3.49
C LYS A 94 6.64 7.46 4.36
N ALA A 95 5.64 6.63 4.64
CA ALA A 95 5.83 5.40 5.39
C ALA A 95 6.69 4.36 4.66
N LEU A 96 6.57 4.27 3.33
CA LEU A 96 7.27 3.28 2.53
C LEU A 96 8.68 3.74 2.12
N PHE A 97 8.83 5.02 1.77
CA PHE A 97 10.04 5.54 1.12
C PHE A 97 10.72 6.67 1.90
N GLY A 98 10.17 7.08 3.04
CA GLY A 98 10.73 8.16 3.87
C GLY A 98 10.52 9.57 3.32
N LYS A 99 9.91 9.72 2.14
CA LYS A 99 9.58 11.00 1.49
C LYS A 99 8.12 11.02 1.03
N GLU A 100 7.53 12.19 0.86
CA GLU A 100 6.22 12.32 0.19
C GLU A 100 6.37 12.15 -1.32
N ALA A 101 5.30 11.78 -2.00
CA ALA A 101 5.31 11.71 -3.46
C ALA A 101 5.25 13.12 -4.07
N ASP A 102 5.97 13.34 -5.18
CA ASP A 102 6.24 14.67 -5.71
C ASP A 102 4.95 15.38 -6.15
N LYS A 103 4.18 14.78 -7.07
CA LYS A 103 3.01 15.41 -7.68
C LYS A 103 1.81 14.45 -7.72
N LEU A 104 0.63 15.02 -7.46
CA LEU A 104 -0.66 14.38 -7.71
C LEU A 104 -1.29 15.15 -8.86
N GLU A 105 -1.38 14.51 -10.03
CA GLU A 105 -1.84 15.16 -11.26
C GLU A 105 -3.18 14.56 -11.69
N HIS A 106 -4.09 15.44 -12.09
CA HIS A 106 -5.35 15.06 -12.73
C HIS A 106 -5.08 14.98 -14.24
N SER A 107 -5.30 13.83 -14.86
CA SER A 107 -5.28 13.76 -16.33
C SER A 107 -6.51 14.48 -16.87
N ASN A 108 -6.30 15.45 -17.75
CA ASN A 108 -7.37 16.10 -18.50
C ASN A 108 -7.74 15.35 -19.78
N ASP A 109 -7.14 14.18 -20.02
CA ASP A 109 -7.46 13.39 -21.21
C ASP A 109 -8.83 12.72 -21.02
N ASP A 110 -9.83 13.28 -21.69
CA ASP A 110 -11.12 12.65 -22.05
C ASP A 110 -10.95 11.45 -23.00
N GLU A 111 -9.75 10.88 -23.11
CA GLU A 111 -9.50 9.70 -23.92
C GLU A 111 -10.00 8.46 -23.18
N LYS A 112 -11.28 8.17 -23.46
CA LYS A 112 -12.01 6.95 -23.16
C LYS A 112 -11.17 5.73 -23.55
N HIS A 113 -10.35 5.23 -22.64
CA HIS A 113 -9.70 3.93 -22.81
C HIS A 113 -10.78 2.85 -22.75
N VAL A 114 -11.21 2.40 -23.92
CA VAL A 114 -12.07 1.21 -24.06
C VAL A 114 -11.15 0.00 -23.87
N LEU A 115 -11.39 -0.77 -22.82
CA LEU A 115 -10.70 -2.05 -22.64
C LEU A 115 -11.07 -2.98 -23.80
N PRO A 116 -10.22 -3.94 -24.20
CA PRO A 116 -10.48 -4.89 -25.30
C PRO A 116 -11.76 -5.74 -25.12
N ASN A 117 -12.39 -5.68 -23.93
CA ASN A 117 -13.64 -6.35 -23.60
C ASN A 117 -14.89 -5.45 -23.75
N GLY A 118 -14.75 -4.22 -24.27
CA GLY A 118 -15.86 -3.29 -24.47
C GLY A 118 -16.38 -2.59 -23.21
N GLU A 119 -15.76 -2.83 -22.05
CA GLU A 119 -16.06 -2.12 -20.82
C GLU A 119 -15.41 -0.73 -20.85
N ARG A 120 -16.25 0.30 -20.66
CA ARG A 120 -15.82 1.70 -20.51
C ARG A 120 -15.25 1.89 -19.11
N THR A 121 -14.01 2.34 -19.00
CA THR A 121 -13.49 2.91 -17.76
C THR A 121 -13.71 4.43 -17.81
N ASP A 122 -14.76 4.92 -17.14
CA ASP A 122 -14.92 6.35 -16.80
C ASP A 122 -13.96 6.71 -15.66
N CYS A 123 -12.67 6.42 -15.85
CA CYS A 123 -11.65 6.78 -14.89
C CYS A 123 -11.04 8.10 -15.31
N GLU A 124 -11.52 9.20 -14.71
CA GLU A 124 -10.69 10.38 -14.49
C GLU A 124 -9.35 9.88 -13.94
N SER A 125 -8.33 9.83 -14.80
CA SER A 125 -7.09 9.14 -14.48
C SER A 125 -6.24 10.06 -13.62
N ILE A 126 -6.51 10.08 -12.31
CA ILE A 126 -5.67 10.77 -11.33
C ILE A 126 -4.56 9.81 -10.94
N TYR A 127 -3.31 10.19 -11.21
CA TYR A 127 -2.14 9.37 -10.91
C TYR A 127 -1.10 10.14 -10.09
N ILE A 128 -0.33 9.37 -9.32
CA ILE A 128 0.80 9.88 -8.54
C ILE A 128 2.06 9.73 -9.40
N ARG A 129 2.62 10.86 -9.85
CA ARG A 129 3.90 10.87 -10.56
C ARG A 129 5.02 10.94 -9.53
N THR A 130 6.01 10.06 -9.70
CA THR A 130 7.25 10.06 -8.93
C THR A 130 8.37 10.35 -9.91
N GLU A 131 8.99 11.53 -9.80
CA GLU A 131 10.15 11.86 -10.62
C GLU A 131 11.36 11.12 -10.00
N ARG A 132 12.15 10.43 -10.84
CA ARG A 132 13.40 9.79 -10.41
C ARG A 132 14.49 10.83 -10.21
#